data_AF-A0A2A5KLC7-F1
#
_entry.id   AF-A0A2A5KLC7-F1
#
_cell.length_a   1.000
_cell.length_b   1.000
_cell.length_c   1.000
_cell.angle_alpha   90.00
_cell.angle_beta   90.00
_cell.angle_gamma   90.00
#
_symmetry.space_group_name_H-M   'P 1'
#
loop_
_entity.id
_entity.type
_entity.pdbx_description
1 polymer ?
#
loop_
_entity_poly.entity_id
_entity_poly.type
_entity_poly.pdbx_seq_one_letter_code
_entity_poly.pdbx_strand_id
1 'polypeptide(L)'
;MIQILNVSRNDDGQYEILDQRGKVVSGPYDTNAAAWAALDRIDHETMPGKSRNNKKVLWGKPEKPEKRKSKKASKRQAARDEHRMKVNAAKAPGWVRSVAAAKFDPAGERSYRDHRLGTFGAASEVRRIDPATYLAEKAAGARKEQR
;
A
#
# COMPACT_ATOMS: atom_id res chain seq x y z
N MET A 1 22.97 -35.51 -7.66
CA MET A 1 24.13 -35.80 -8.53
C MET A 1 24.14 -34.71 -9.59
N ILE A 2 25.19 -33.89 -9.66
CA ILE A 2 25.24 -32.76 -10.62
C ILE A 2 25.81 -33.32 -11.91
N GLN A 3 25.02 -33.31 -12.99
CA GLN A 3 25.49 -33.63 -14.34
C GLN A 3 25.94 -32.30 -14.97
N ILE A 4 27.16 -32.23 -15.51
CA ILE A 4 27.67 -31.03 -16.18
C ILE A 4 27.58 -31.29 -17.69
N LEU A 5 26.79 -30.48 -18.38
CA LEU A 5 26.57 -30.58 -19.82
C LEU A 5 27.22 -29.38 -20.50
N ASN A 6 27.87 -29.61 -21.63
CA ASN A 6 28.58 -28.61 -22.42
C ASN A 6 27.90 -28.44 -23.79
N VAL A 7 27.77 -27.19 -24.25
CA VAL A 7 27.33 -26.90 -25.63
C VAL A 7 28.56 -26.80 -26.53
N SER A 8 28.65 -27.63 -27.56
CA SER A 8 29.75 -27.64 -28.54
C SER A 8 29.23 -27.38 -29.95
N ARG A 9 30.09 -26.89 -30.84
CA ARG A 9 29.78 -26.67 -32.26
C ARG A 9 30.43 -27.78 -33.10
N ASN A 10 29.65 -28.41 -33.96
CA ASN A 10 30.10 -29.43 -34.90
C ASN A 10 30.74 -28.81 -36.16
N ASP A 11 31.41 -29.65 -36.93
CA ASP A 11 32.03 -29.28 -38.22
C ASP A 11 30.99 -28.79 -39.25
N ASP A 12 29.74 -29.27 -39.16
CA ASP A 12 28.61 -28.82 -39.97
C ASP A 12 28.01 -27.48 -39.53
N GLY A 13 28.60 -26.85 -38.51
CA GLY A 13 28.17 -25.56 -37.97
C GLY A 13 26.96 -25.61 -37.04
N GLN A 14 26.37 -26.80 -36.83
CA GLN A 14 25.30 -27.08 -35.87
C GLN A 14 25.85 -27.19 -34.44
N TYR A 15 24.98 -27.08 -33.44
CA TYR A 15 25.32 -27.08 -32.03
C TYR A 15 24.78 -28.34 -31.35
N GLU A 16 25.59 -29.03 -30.56
CA GLU A 16 25.19 -30.22 -29.82
C GLU A 16 25.42 -30.03 -28.32
N ILE A 17 24.61 -30.71 -27.51
CA ILE A 17 24.80 -30.77 -26.05
C ILE A 17 25.52 -32.08 -25.73
N LEU A 18 26.72 -31.97 -25.19
CA LEU A 18 27.59 -33.07 -24.80
C LEU A 18 27.62 -33.24 -23.27
N ASP A 19 27.71 -34.48 -22.81
CA ASP A 19 28.09 -34.80 -21.43
C ASP A 19 29.60 -34.53 -21.22
N GLN A 20 30.07 -34.46 -19.96
CA GLN A 20 31.49 -34.34 -19.62
C GLN A 20 32.38 -35.40 -20.30
N ARG A 21 31.78 -36.53 -20.66
CA ARG A 21 32.44 -37.67 -21.33
C ARG A 21 32.46 -37.55 -22.86
N GLY A 22 32.02 -36.42 -23.42
CA GLY A 22 31.97 -36.18 -24.86
C GLY A 22 30.88 -36.97 -25.59
N LYS A 23 29.90 -37.52 -24.87
CA LYS A 23 28.74 -38.19 -25.47
C LYS A 23 27.65 -37.18 -25.78
N VAL A 24 27.05 -37.28 -26.96
CA VAL A 24 25.90 -36.47 -27.36
C VAL A 24 24.68 -36.84 -26.52
N VAL A 25 24.17 -35.88 -25.77
CA VAL A 25 23.00 -36.00 -24.88
C VAL A 25 21.75 -35.49 -25.57
N SER A 26 21.87 -34.40 -26.33
CA SER A 26 20.76 -33.83 -27.09
C SER A 26 21.26 -33.25 -28.41
N GLY A 27 20.41 -33.38 -29.42
CA GLY A 27 20.77 -33.45 -30.84
C GLY A 27 21.41 -32.19 -31.46
N PRO A 28 21.57 -32.20 -32.79
CA PRO A 28 22.10 -31.06 -33.52
C PRO A 28 21.03 -29.96 -33.59
N TYR A 29 21.36 -28.82 -33.00
CA TYR A 29 20.60 -27.59 -33.05
C TYR A 29 21.18 -26.66 -34.10
N ASP A 30 20.33 -26.13 -34.97
CA ASP A 30 20.79 -25.20 -36.01
C ASP A 30 21.30 -23.86 -35.45
N THR A 31 20.96 -23.53 -34.20
CA THR A 31 21.36 -22.26 -33.55
C THR A 31 21.88 -22.48 -32.13
N ASN A 32 22.86 -21.67 -31.75
CA ASN A 32 23.41 -21.65 -30.39
C ASN A 32 22.30 -21.41 -29.35
N ALA A 33 21.39 -20.49 -29.65
CA ALA A 33 20.26 -20.17 -28.77
C ALA A 33 19.33 -21.37 -28.55
N ALA A 34 19.08 -22.18 -29.59
CA ALA A 34 18.29 -23.40 -29.45
C ALA A 34 18.98 -24.45 -28.56
N ALA A 35 20.30 -24.57 -28.67
CA ALA A 35 21.09 -25.45 -27.80
C ALA A 35 21.05 -25.00 -26.33
N TRP A 36 21.26 -23.71 -26.04
CA TRP A 36 21.13 -23.17 -24.67
C TRP A 36 19.71 -23.31 -24.11
N ALA A 37 18.68 -23.06 -24.93
CA ALA A 37 17.29 -23.20 -24.51
C ALA A 37 16.91 -24.67 -24.24
N ALA A 38 17.50 -25.61 -24.96
CA ALA A 38 17.32 -27.05 -24.70
C ALA A 38 18.05 -27.48 -23.43
N LEU A 39 19.27 -26.97 -23.19
CA LEU A 39 20.01 -27.20 -21.95
C LEU A 39 19.23 -26.73 -20.72
N ASP A 40 18.66 -25.53 -20.77
CA ASP A 40 17.86 -24.96 -19.67
C ASP A 40 16.60 -25.79 -19.35
N ARG A 41 16.00 -26.43 -20.39
CA ARG A 41 14.88 -27.37 -20.18
C ARG A 41 15.32 -28.65 -19.48
N ILE A 42 16.46 -29.22 -19.87
CA ILE A 42 17.01 -30.45 -19.28
C ILE A 42 17.34 -30.24 -17.80
N ASP A 43 17.94 -29.09 -17.46
CA ASP A 43 18.24 -28.73 -16.07
C ASP A 43 16.96 -28.58 -15.23
N HIS A 44 15.90 -28.04 -15.83
CA HIS A 44 14.61 -27.87 -15.16
C HIS A 44 13.82 -29.18 -14.99
N GLU A 45 13.92 -30.14 -15.91
CA GLU A 45 13.27 -31.46 -15.79
C GLU A 45 13.91 -32.33 -14.71
N THR A 46 15.20 -32.14 -14.45
CA THR A 46 15.96 -32.90 -13.44
C THR A 46 15.71 -32.40 -12.00
N MET A 47 15.01 -31.26 -11.82
CA MET A 47 14.66 -30.70 -10.52
C MET A 47 13.30 -31.22 -10.02
N PRO A 48 13.24 -32.19 -9.08
CA PRO A 48 11.97 -32.65 -8.53
C PRO A 48 11.28 -31.52 -7.75
N GLY A 49 10.14 -31.05 -8.24
CA GLY A 49 9.15 -30.33 -7.43
C GLY A 49 9.07 -28.80 -7.58
N LYS A 50 9.73 -28.17 -8.55
CA LYS A 50 9.47 -26.73 -8.80
C LYS A 50 8.26 -26.56 -9.71
N SER A 51 7.07 -26.45 -9.12
CA SER A 51 5.89 -26.07 -9.91
C SER A 51 6.17 -24.74 -10.61
N ARG A 52 5.90 -24.67 -11.93
CA ARG A 52 6.02 -23.42 -12.69
C ARG A 52 5.13 -22.40 -12.00
N ASN A 53 5.74 -21.43 -11.33
CA ASN A 53 5.01 -20.43 -10.59
C ASN A 53 4.29 -19.56 -11.63
N ASN A 54 2.97 -19.73 -11.79
CA ASN A 54 2.12 -18.92 -12.67
C ASN A 54 2.01 -17.44 -12.21
N LYS A 55 2.97 -16.98 -11.39
CA LYS A 55 3.11 -15.59 -10.99
C LYS A 55 3.66 -14.83 -12.18
N LYS A 56 2.83 -13.96 -12.77
CA LYS A 56 3.25 -13.06 -13.84
C LYS A 56 4.46 -12.27 -13.34
N VAL A 57 5.59 -12.43 -14.02
CA VAL A 57 6.85 -11.77 -13.68
C VAL A 57 6.65 -10.25 -13.80
N LEU A 58 7.19 -9.50 -12.84
CA LEU A 58 6.96 -8.06 -12.64
C LEU A 58 7.44 -7.15 -13.79
N TRP A 59 8.03 -7.72 -14.85
CA TRP A 59 8.56 -7.02 -16.03
C TRP A 59 7.50 -6.70 -17.10
N GLY A 60 6.22 -6.92 -16.79
CA GLY A 60 5.09 -6.32 -17.48
C GLY A 60 3.94 -6.23 -16.51
N LYS A 61 3.22 -5.10 -16.45
CA LYS A 61 2.08 -4.92 -15.53
C LYS A 61 1.04 -6.00 -15.85
N PRO A 62 0.80 -7.00 -14.99
CA PRO A 62 -0.41 -7.79 -15.13
C PRO A 62 -1.56 -6.88 -14.70
N GLU A 63 -2.39 -6.44 -15.65
CA GLU A 63 -3.71 -5.93 -15.30
C GLU A 63 -4.40 -7.01 -14.45
N LYS A 64 -4.55 -6.70 -13.16
CA LYS A 64 -5.24 -7.57 -12.22
C LYS A 64 -6.69 -7.58 -12.69
N PRO A 65 -7.31 -8.73 -13.01
CA PRO A 65 -8.76 -8.74 -13.16
C PRO A 65 -9.33 -8.25 -11.84
N GLU A 66 -10.13 -7.18 -11.91
CA GLU A 66 -10.76 -6.58 -10.75
C GLU A 66 -11.67 -7.65 -10.12
N LYS A 67 -11.15 -8.33 -9.10
CA LYS A 67 -11.93 -9.31 -8.35
C LYS A 67 -13.07 -8.53 -7.72
N ARG A 68 -14.28 -8.68 -8.27
CA ARG A 68 -15.53 -8.18 -7.71
C ARG A 68 -15.64 -8.74 -6.29
N LYS A 69 -15.12 -8.00 -5.30
CA LYS A 69 -15.27 -8.35 -3.89
C LYS A 69 -16.77 -8.34 -3.65
N SER A 70 -17.34 -9.52 -3.42
CA SER A 70 -18.77 -9.63 -3.14
C SER A 70 -19.09 -8.72 -1.96
N LYS A 71 -20.15 -7.92 -2.05
CA LYS A 71 -20.58 -6.96 -1.00
C LYS A 71 -20.71 -7.62 0.39
N LYS A 72 -20.87 -8.95 0.43
CA LYS A 72 -20.90 -9.75 1.66
C LYS A 72 -19.52 -9.89 2.33
N ALA A 73 -18.44 -9.99 1.57
CA ALA A 73 -17.08 -10.08 2.11
C ALA A 73 -16.62 -8.75 2.73
N SER A 74 -16.96 -7.61 2.11
CA SER A 74 -16.66 -6.29 2.67
C SER A 74 -17.44 -6.01 3.96
N LYS A 75 -18.73 -6.40 4.02
CA LYS A 75 -19.55 -6.22 5.22
C LYS A 75 -19.05 -7.06 6.42
N ARG A 76 -18.61 -8.30 6.18
CA ARG A 76 -18.00 -9.14 7.21
C ARG A 76 -16.66 -8.59 7.70
N GLN A 77 -15.87 -8.01 6.80
CA GLN A 77 -14.61 -7.38 7.17
C GLN A 77 -14.85 -6.12 8.01
N ALA A 78 -15.77 -5.26 7.59
CA ALA A 78 -16.17 -4.06 8.34
C ALA A 78 -16.67 -4.40 9.75
N ALA A 79 -17.50 -5.43 9.90
CA ALA A 79 -17.99 -5.88 11.21
C ALA A 79 -16.86 -6.42 12.11
N ARG A 80 -15.87 -7.12 11.52
CA ARG A 80 -14.68 -7.60 12.27
C ARG A 80 -13.79 -6.43 12.70
N ASP A 81 -13.62 -5.44 11.83
CA ASP A 81 -12.80 -4.26 12.10
C ASP A 81 -13.47 -3.38 13.17
N GLU A 82 -14.79 -3.20 13.10
CA GLU A 82 -15.59 -2.52 14.12
C GLU A 82 -15.49 -3.21 15.50
N HIS A 83 -15.61 -4.54 15.53
CA HIS A 83 -15.43 -5.31 16.76
C HIS A 83 -14.03 -5.15 17.35
N ARG A 84 -12.99 -5.19 16.51
CA ARG A 84 -11.60 -4.96 16.94
C ARG A 84 -11.41 -3.55 17.49
N MET A 85 -11.97 -2.53 16.85
CA MET A 85 -11.94 -1.15 17.35
C MET A 85 -12.62 -1.03 18.71
N LYS A 86 -13.78 -1.66 18.90
CA LYS A 86 -14.50 -1.66 20.19
C LYS A 86 -13.69 -2.32 21.31
N VAL A 87 -13.08 -3.47 21.04
CA VAL A 87 -12.23 -4.18 22.01
C VAL A 87 -10.97 -3.37 22.34
N ASN A 88 -10.33 -2.77 21.34
CA ASN A 88 -9.14 -1.94 21.56
C ASN A 88 -9.47 -0.66 22.31
N ALA A 89 -10.62 -0.02 22.03
CA ALA A 89 -11.11 1.11 22.82
C ALA A 89 -11.36 0.70 24.27
N ALA A 90 -11.96 -0.47 24.52
CA ALA A 90 -12.15 -0.98 25.88
C ALA A 90 -10.81 -1.28 26.59
N LYS A 91 -9.75 -1.63 25.87
CA LYS A 91 -8.40 -1.86 26.42
C LYS A 91 -7.61 -0.56 26.67
N ALA A 92 -8.04 0.58 26.15
CA ALA A 92 -7.34 1.84 26.34
C ALA A 92 -7.48 2.34 27.80
N PRO A 93 -6.46 3.06 28.35
CA PRO A 93 -6.57 3.69 29.65
C PRO A 93 -7.81 4.58 29.77
N GLY A 94 -8.40 4.66 30.97
CA GLY A 94 -9.70 5.33 31.20
C GLY A 94 -9.77 6.75 30.63
N TRP A 95 -8.72 7.55 30.79
CA TRP A 95 -8.63 8.91 30.25
C TRP A 95 -8.64 8.96 28.71
N VAL A 96 -8.04 7.98 28.03
CA VAL A 96 -8.09 7.84 26.57
C VAL A 96 -9.50 7.43 26.11
N ARG A 97 -10.18 6.58 26.88
CA ARG A 97 -11.59 6.21 26.62
C ARG A 97 -12.52 7.41 26.77
N SER A 98 -12.32 8.28 27.77
CA SER A 98 -13.11 9.49 27.97
C SER A 98 -12.98 10.45 26.79
N VAL A 99 -11.75 10.66 26.31
CA VAL A 99 -11.46 11.56 25.18
C VAL A 99 -11.98 10.99 23.86
N ALA A 100 -11.91 9.67 23.65
CA ALA A 100 -12.46 9.03 22.45
C ALA A 100 -13.99 8.82 22.49
N ALA A 101 -14.60 8.77 23.67
CA ALA A 101 -16.06 8.70 23.86
C ALA A 101 -16.74 10.04 23.60
N ALA A 102 -16.02 11.16 23.79
CA ALA A 102 -16.38 12.41 23.15
C ALA A 102 -16.25 12.19 21.64
N LYS A 103 -17.39 12.00 20.96
CA LYS A 103 -17.45 11.89 19.51
C LYS A 103 -16.77 13.14 18.94
N PHE A 104 -15.54 12.99 18.45
CA PHE A 104 -14.85 14.05 17.74
C PHE A 104 -15.62 14.30 16.45
N ASP A 105 -16.50 15.31 16.49
CA ASP A 105 -17.27 15.79 15.36
C ASP A 105 -16.63 17.07 14.81
N PRO A 106 -15.65 16.95 13.91
CA PRO A 106 -14.98 18.11 13.34
C PRO A 106 -15.92 18.97 12.48
N ALA A 107 -17.11 18.51 12.12
CA ALA A 107 -18.12 19.34 11.47
C ALA A 107 -18.91 20.14 12.52
N GLY A 108 -19.40 19.49 13.57
CA GLY A 108 -20.11 20.13 14.67
C GLY A 108 -19.25 21.16 15.42
N GLU A 109 -17.97 20.87 15.63
CA GLU A 109 -17.04 21.81 16.27
C GLU A 109 -16.70 23.00 15.36
N ARG A 110 -16.70 22.81 14.03
CA ARG A 110 -16.61 23.91 13.07
C ARG A 110 -17.87 24.76 13.08
N SER A 111 -19.06 24.16 12.99
CA SER A 111 -20.32 24.90 13.06
C SER A 111 -20.49 25.68 14.36
N TYR A 112 -20.10 25.09 15.50
CA TYR A 112 -20.12 25.79 16.80
C TYR A 112 -19.12 26.95 16.84
N ARG A 113 -17.89 26.77 16.30
CA ARG A 113 -16.91 27.85 16.21
C ARG A 113 -17.40 28.95 15.26
N ASP A 114 -17.90 28.60 14.08
CA ASP A 114 -18.44 29.55 13.11
C ASP A 114 -19.66 30.31 13.67
N HIS A 115 -20.51 29.66 14.46
CA HIS A 115 -21.64 30.31 15.13
C HIS A 115 -21.20 31.21 16.29
N ARG A 116 -20.20 30.79 17.08
CA ARG A 116 -19.71 31.54 18.24
C ARG A 116 -18.81 32.72 17.85
N LEU A 117 -18.05 32.56 16.77
CA LEU A 117 -17.05 33.51 16.32
C LEU A 117 -17.49 34.31 15.09
N GLY A 118 -18.56 33.89 14.42
CA GLY A 118 -18.92 34.37 13.09
C GLY A 118 -18.05 33.74 12.00
N THR A 119 -18.43 33.93 10.73
CA THR A 119 -17.61 33.52 9.59
C THR A 119 -16.37 34.41 9.51
N PHE A 120 -15.24 33.99 10.09
CA PHE A 120 -13.95 34.65 9.87
C PHE A 120 -13.44 34.35 8.45
N GLY A 121 -13.98 35.05 7.47
CA GLY A 121 -13.54 35.04 6.07
C GLY A 121 -13.67 36.44 5.48
N ALA A 122 -13.32 36.62 4.20
CA ALA A 122 -13.40 37.93 3.51
C ALA A 122 -14.80 38.59 3.52
N ALA A 123 -15.83 37.88 4.00
CA ALA A 123 -17.20 38.34 4.17
C ALA A 123 -17.54 38.81 5.60
N SER A 124 -16.64 38.74 6.59
CA SER A 124 -16.90 39.38 7.89
C SER A 124 -16.63 40.88 7.83
N GLU A 125 -17.49 41.66 8.48
CA GLU A 125 -17.28 43.10 8.67
C GLU A 125 -15.99 43.32 9.47
N VAL A 126 -14.92 43.74 8.78
CA VAL A 126 -13.69 44.19 9.43
C VAL A 126 -13.98 45.53 10.10
N ARG A 127 -14.34 45.51 11.40
CA ARG A 127 -14.44 46.75 12.19
C ARG A 127 -13.05 47.38 12.27
N ARG A 128 -12.91 48.59 11.73
CA ARG A 128 -11.74 49.43 12.01
C ARG A 128 -11.89 49.96 13.42
N ILE A 129 -11.04 49.47 14.32
CA ILE A 129 -11.00 49.87 15.72
C ILE A 129 -9.90 50.92 15.85
N ASP A 130 -10.22 52.05 16.47
CA ASP A 130 -9.22 53.01 16.94
C ASP A 130 -8.59 52.44 18.23
N PRO A 131 -7.25 52.26 18.30
CA PRO A 131 -6.60 51.69 19.48
C PRO A 131 -6.90 52.45 20.78
N ALA A 132 -7.14 53.76 20.71
CA ALA A 132 -7.45 54.56 21.90
C ALA A 132 -8.82 54.21 22.49
N THR A 133 -9.83 54.01 21.64
CA THR A 133 -11.20 53.67 22.09
C THR A 133 -11.25 52.26 22.66
N TYR A 134 -10.54 51.31 22.06
CA TYR A 134 -10.43 49.93 22.56
C TYR A 134 -9.81 49.84 23.96
N LEU A 135 -8.73 50.60 24.21
CA LEU A 135 -8.09 50.62 25.51
C LEU A 135 -8.99 51.24 26.59
N ALA A 136 -9.74 52.29 26.23
CA ALA A 136 -10.69 52.92 27.14
C ALA A 136 -11.85 51.97 27.51
N GLU A 137 -12.43 51.26 26.52
CA GLU A 137 -13.48 50.27 26.76
C GLU A 137 -12.98 49.08 27.60
N LYS A 138 -11.77 48.58 27.33
CA LYS A 138 -11.17 47.49 28.11
C LYS A 138 -10.93 47.91 29.57
N ALA A 139 -10.45 49.12 29.79
CA ALA A 139 -10.25 49.66 31.14
C ALA A 139 -11.57 49.85 31.89
N ALA A 140 -12.65 50.26 31.20
CA ALA A 140 -13.98 50.39 31.78
C ALA A 140 -14.59 49.03 32.15
N GLY A 141 -14.42 48.00 31.30
CA GLY A 141 -14.84 46.63 31.59
C GLY A 141 -14.16 46.04 32.83
N ALA A 142 -12.84 46.20 32.93
CA ALA A 142 -12.07 45.74 34.09
C ALA A 142 -12.51 46.40 35.41
N ARG A 143 -12.91 47.68 35.39
CA ARG A 143 -13.44 48.36 36.58
C ARG A 143 -14.83 47.89 36.98
N LYS A 144 -15.63 47.42 36.01
CA LYS A 144 -17.00 46.94 36.25
C LYS A 144 -17.03 45.54 36.86
N GLU A 145 -16.00 44.74 36.60
CA GLU A 145 -15.82 43.39 37.16
C GLU A 145 -15.23 43.40 38.59
N GLN A 146 -14.59 44.50 38.98
CA GLN A 146 -14.08 44.73 40.35
C GLN A 146 -15.11 45.32 41.32
N ARG A 147 -16.37 45.44 40.90
CA ARG A 147 -17.46 46.07 41.66
C ARG A 147 -18.57 45.06 41.91
#